data_AF-V4TL23-F1
#
_entry.id   AF-V4TL23-F1
#
_cell.length_a   1.000
_cell.length_b   1.000
_cell.length_c   1.000
_cell.angle_alpha   90.00
_cell.angle_beta   90.00
_cell.angle_gamma   90.00
#
_symmetry.space_group_name_H-M   'P 1'
#
loop_
_entity.id
_entity.type
_entity.pdbx_description
1 polymer ?
#
loop_
_entity_poly.entity_id
_entity_poly.type
_entity_poly.pdbx_seq_one_letter_code
_entity_poly.pdbx_strand_id
1 'polypeptide(L)'
;MDNGLEERERLLGFEEQERNDLKQRIWKEMKLTWRIAFPSILSRIASFGQILVTQSFLGHVGEIELASFALVQSIFLRFVNGILLGMSSATETLCGQAFGAGHYHMMGIYLQRSWLVDCVTATIMLPVFIFGTPIMNLLGQQKDIAETGGVISLWLIPFVYNFVFSLTIQMFLQAQLKNMIIGWLSTASFLLHVLMSWIFVSELDLGIAGAMGSLNISAWLNIIGLFVYIFCGWCPDTWKGFTNAAFTDILPVIKLSISSGVMIW
;
A
#
# COMPACT_ATOMS: atom_id res chain seq x y z
N MET A 1 -26.73 21.00 -59.29
CA MET A 1 -25.35 20.75 -58.80
C MET A 1 -25.17 21.16 -57.33
N ASP A 2 -26.08 21.95 -56.74
CA ASP A 2 -26.00 22.46 -55.36
C ASP A 2 -26.33 21.46 -54.24
N ASN A 3 -27.33 20.59 -54.43
CA ASN A 3 -27.80 19.71 -53.34
C ASN A 3 -26.71 18.75 -52.78
N GLY A 4 -25.74 18.35 -53.61
CA GLY A 4 -24.66 17.46 -53.18
C GLY A 4 -23.56 18.16 -52.37
N LEU A 5 -23.44 19.48 -52.46
CA LEU A 5 -22.51 20.27 -51.65
C LEU A 5 -23.11 20.55 -50.27
N GLU A 6 -24.37 20.96 -50.19
CA GLU A 6 -25.08 21.16 -48.91
C GLU A 6 -25.18 19.88 -48.09
N GLU A 7 -25.46 18.73 -48.72
CA GLU A 7 -25.54 17.45 -48.02
C GLU A 7 -24.18 17.03 -47.46
N ARG A 8 -23.10 17.30 -48.21
CA ARG A 8 -21.72 17.02 -47.78
C ARG A 8 -21.26 17.94 -46.65
N GLU A 9 -21.62 19.23 -46.69
CA GLU A 9 -21.36 20.18 -45.60
C GLU A 9 -22.13 19.82 -44.33
N ARG A 10 -23.39 19.37 -44.45
CA ARG A 10 -24.16 18.85 -43.31
C ARG A 10 -23.51 17.62 -42.70
N LEU A 11 -23.11 16.64 -43.51
CA LEU A 11 -22.44 15.43 -43.02
C LEU A 11 -21.11 15.75 -42.32
N LEU A 12 -20.31 16.67 -42.88
CA LEU A 12 -19.08 17.14 -42.25
C LEU A 12 -19.36 17.85 -40.91
N GLY A 13 -20.41 18.66 -40.83
CA GLY A 13 -20.84 19.31 -39.59
C GLY A 13 -21.30 18.31 -38.51
N PHE A 14 -22.01 17.25 -38.91
CA PHE A 14 -22.39 16.16 -38.00
C PHE A 14 -21.17 15.38 -37.48
N GLU A 15 -20.23 15.01 -38.36
CA GLU A 15 -18.99 14.32 -37.96
C GLU A 15 -18.12 15.18 -37.04
N GLU A 16 -18.04 16.49 -37.28
CA GLU A 16 -17.28 17.43 -36.45
C GLU A 16 -17.93 17.66 -35.08
N GLN A 17 -19.26 17.72 -35.03
CA GLN A 17 -20.02 17.83 -33.79
C GLN A 17 -19.95 16.54 -32.95
N GLU A 18 -20.04 15.36 -33.57
CA GLU A 18 -19.86 14.07 -32.91
C GLU A 18 -18.42 13.89 -32.39
N ARG A 19 -17.43 14.31 -33.17
CA ARG A 19 -16.01 14.34 -32.75
C ARG A 19 -15.79 15.27 -31.56
N ASN A 20 -16.44 16.43 -31.54
CA ASN A 20 -16.32 17.39 -30.43
C ASN A 20 -17.01 16.87 -29.16
N ASP A 21 -18.17 16.23 -29.28
CA ASP A 21 -18.84 15.55 -28.16
C ASP A 21 -17.99 14.41 -27.61
N LEU A 22 -17.39 13.58 -28.49
CA LEU A 22 -16.48 12.52 -28.08
C LEU A 22 -15.24 13.05 -27.35
N LYS A 23 -14.60 14.11 -27.87
CA LYS A 23 -13.45 14.76 -27.20
C LYS A 23 -13.81 15.29 -25.83
N GLN A 24 -14.99 15.91 -25.69
CA GLN A 24 -15.47 16.42 -24.39
C GLN A 24 -15.73 15.28 -23.41
N ARG A 25 -16.34 14.18 -23.85
CA ARG A 25 -16.55 12.97 -23.04
C ARG A 25 -15.21 12.37 -22.59
N ILE A 26 -14.27 12.17 -23.51
CA ILE A 26 -12.92 11.68 -23.20
C ILE A 26 -12.23 12.59 -22.17
N TRP A 27 -12.28 13.90 -22.36
CA TRP A 27 -11.66 14.85 -21.44
C TRP A 27 -12.28 14.79 -20.04
N LYS A 28 -13.60 14.62 -19.95
CA LYS A 28 -14.31 14.46 -18.68
C LYS A 28 -13.91 13.17 -17.97
N GLU A 29 -13.86 12.05 -18.69
CA GLU A 29 -13.43 10.75 -18.15
C GLU A 29 -11.95 10.77 -17.74
N MET A 30 -11.09 11.40 -18.54
CA MET A 30 -9.67 11.60 -18.21
C MET A 30 -9.51 12.39 -16.92
N LYS A 31 -10.27 13.47 -16.71
CA LYS A 31 -10.23 14.25 -15.46
C LYS A 31 -10.66 13.43 -14.25
N LEU A 32 -11.71 12.62 -14.39
CA LEU A 32 -12.18 11.74 -13.32
C LEU A 32 -11.12 10.67 -12.98
N THR A 33 -10.55 10.07 -14.01
CA THR A 33 -9.47 9.07 -13.89
C THR A 33 -8.25 9.67 -13.21
N TRP A 34 -7.81 10.86 -13.62
CA TRP A 34 -6.67 11.56 -13.02
C TRP A 34 -6.89 11.91 -11.55
N ARG A 35 -8.12 12.25 -11.14
CA ARG A 35 -8.46 12.50 -9.73
C ARG A 35 -8.24 11.28 -8.84
N ILE A 36 -8.34 10.07 -9.40
CA ILE A 36 -8.16 8.79 -8.70
C ILE A 36 -6.71 8.30 -8.85
N ALA A 37 -6.15 8.41 -10.05
CA ALA A 37 -4.83 7.89 -10.40
C ALA A 37 -3.69 8.71 -9.79
N PHE A 38 -3.75 10.04 -9.84
CA PHE A 38 -2.66 10.90 -9.36
C PHE A 38 -2.30 10.65 -7.88
N PRO A 39 -3.27 10.64 -6.92
CA PRO A 39 -2.93 10.39 -5.52
C PRO A 39 -2.41 8.97 -5.28
N SER A 40 -2.90 8.00 -6.05
CA SER A 40 -2.42 6.61 -5.99
C SER A 40 -0.98 6.50 -6.48
N ILE A 41 -0.62 7.23 -7.56
CA ILE A 41 0.76 7.32 -8.05
C ILE A 41 1.65 7.97 -6.99
N LEU A 42 1.23 9.09 -6.40
CA LEU A 42 1.97 9.74 -5.31
C LEU A 42 2.19 8.81 -4.12
N SER A 43 1.15 8.09 -3.69
CA SER A 43 1.27 7.13 -2.59
C SER A 43 2.27 6.02 -2.91
N ARG A 44 2.22 5.44 -4.12
CA ARG A 44 3.16 4.40 -4.56
C ARG A 44 4.59 4.90 -4.62
N ILE A 45 4.81 6.10 -5.17
CA ILE A 45 6.14 6.73 -5.21
C ILE A 45 6.66 6.98 -3.80
N ALA A 46 5.81 7.51 -2.91
CA ALA A 46 6.17 7.76 -1.52
C ALA A 46 6.56 6.48 -0.78
N SER A 47 5.73 5.43 -0.87
CA SER A 47 6.00 4.14 -0.22
C SER A 47 7.27 3.46 -0.74
N PHE A 48 7.46 3.44 -2.07
CA PHE A 48 8.70 2.90 -2.64
C PHE A 48 9.91 3.79 -2.31
N GLY A 49 9.71 5.10 -2.30
CA GLY A 49 10.71 6.09 -1.93
C GLY A 49 11.24 5.90 -0.51
N GLN A 50 10.37 5.62 0.48
CA GLN A 50 10.81 5.37 1.86
C GLN A 50 11.81 4.21 1.94
N ILE A 51 11.51 3.14 1.23
CA ILE A 51 12.36 1.97 1.16
C ILE A 51 13.71 2.29 0.48
N LEU A 52 13.69 3.04 -0.62
CA LEU A 52 14.92 3.49 -1.29
C LEU A 52 15.76 4.40 -0.39
N VAL A 53 15.14 5.35 0.30
CA VAL A 53 15.81 6.27 1.23
C VAL A 53 16.46 5.49 2.36
N THR A 54 15.73 4.57 3.00
CA THR A 54 16.28 3.69 4.06
C THR A 54 17.50 2.93 3.54
N GLN A 55 17.40 2.33 2.36
CA GLN A 55 18.50 1.59 1.74
C GLN A 55 19.70 2.49 1.42
N SER A 56 19.47 3.70 0.89
CA SER A 56 20.53 4.67 0.62
C SER A 56 21.25 5.11 1.89
N PHE A 57 20.53 5.37 2.98
CA PHE A 57 21.16 5.73 4.26
C PHE A 57 21.95 4.55 4.85
N LEU A 58 21.44 3.32 4.77
CA LEU A 58 22.21 2.13 5.17
C LEU A 58 23.48 1.95 4.33
N GLY A 59 23.46 2.34 3.04
CA GLY A 59 24.66 2.40 2.21
C GLY A 59 25.71 3.41 2.65
N HIS A 60 25.32 4.48 3.35
CA HIS A 60 26.27 5.40 3.97
C HIS A 60 26.82 4.87 5.30
N VAL A 61 26.06 4.01 5.99
CA VAL A 61 26.51 3.34 7.21
C VAL A 61 27.60 2.31 6.86
N GLY A 62 27.38 1.51 5.83
CA GLY A 62 28.37 0.56 5.34
C GLY A 62 27.87 -0.40 4.27
N GLU A 63 28.81 -1.07 3.62
CA GLU A 63 28.52 -2.03 2.54
C GLU A 63 27.80 -3.27 3.08
N ILE A 64 28.12 -3.71 4.31
CA ILE A 64 27.50 -4.87 4.94
C ILE A 64 26.03 -4.57 5.28
N GLU A 65 25.73 -3.41 5.84
CA GLU A 65 24.39 -2.97 6.20
C GLU A 65 23.49 -2.85 4.97
N LEU A 66 24.01 -2.24 3.90
CA LEU A 66 23.33 -2.13 2.61
C LEU A 66 23.00 -3.50 2.02
N ALA A 67 23.99 -4.39 1.93
CA ALA A 67 23.83 -5.73 1.37
C ALA A 67 22.84 -6.55 2.21
N SER A 68 22.96 -6.48 3.53
CA SER A 68 22.08 -7.16 4.49
C SER A 68 20.64 -6.69 4.35
N PHE A 69 20.41 -5.38 4.29
CA PHE A 69 19.06 -4.82 4.09
C PHE A 69 18.47 -5.26 2.76
N ALA A 70 19.22 -5.15 1.66
CA ALA A 70 18.75 -5.53 0.34
C ALA A 70 18.36 -7.03 0.29
N LEU A 71 19.12 -7.91 0.93
CA LEU A 71 18.81 -9.34 1.04
C LEU A 71 17.56 -9.59 1.88
N VAL A 72 17.47 -9.02 3.08
CA VAL A 72 16.30 -9.20 3.96
C VAL A 72 15.04 -8.65 3.30
N GLN A 73 15.14 -7.50 2.63
CA GLN A 73 14.04 -6.88 1.91
C GLN A 73 13.57 -7.72 0.72
N SER A 74 14.49 -8.19 -0.13
CA SER A 74 14.16 -8.95 -1.34
C SER A 74 13.68 -10.37 -1.04
N ILE A 75 14.19 -11.01 0.01
CA ILE A 75 13.85 -12.40 0.37
C ILE A 75 12.72 -12.42 1.40
N PHE A 76 12.93 -11.84 2.59
CA PHE A 76 11.99 -12.03 3.71
C PHE A 76 10.78 -11.11 3.57
N LEU A 77 11.03 -9.81 3.42
CA LEU A 77 9.94 -8.83 3.37
C LEU A 77 9.06 -9.03 2.14
N ARG A 78 9.66 -9.28 0.97
CA ARG A 78 8.90 -9.55 -0.27
C ARG A 78 8.08 -10.83 -0.19
N PHE A 79 8.63 -11.90 0.39
CA PHE A 79 7.92 -13.16 0.59
C PHE A 79 6.68 -12.96 1.48
N VAL A 80 6.87 -12.36 2.66
CA VAL A 80 5.77 -12.15 3.62
C VAL A 80 4.74 -11.15 3.08
N ASN A 81 5.17 -10.04 2.48
CA ASN A 81 4.24 -9.07 1.89
C ASN A 81 3.48 -9.64 0.68
N GLY A 82 4.08 -10.57 -0.07
CA GLY A 82 3.37 -11.27 -1.16
C GLY A 82 2.21 -12.10 -0.62
N ILE A 83 2.42 -12.85 0.47
CA ILE A 83 1.36 -13.61 1.13
C ILE A 83 0.28 -12.66 1.67
N LEU A 84 0.67 -11.61 2.41
CA LEU A 84 -0.27 -10.63 2.95
C LEU A 84 -1.08 -9.93 1.85
N LEU A 85 -0.44 -9.56 0.74
CA LEU A 85 -1.13 -8.97 -0.42
C LEU A 85 -2.17 -9.92 -1.01
N GLY A 86 -1.81 -11.21 -1.15
CA GLY A 86 -2.75 -12.26 -1.52
C GLY A 86 -3.94 -12.32 -0.57
N MET A 87 -3.67 -12.29 0.73
CA MET A 87 -4.70 -12.36 1.76
C MET A 87 -5.66 -11.17 1.74
N SER A 88 -5.15 -9.95 1.55
CA SER A 88 -5.98 -8.74 1.52
C SER A 88 -6.67 -8.47 0.17
N SER A 89 -6.25 -9.11 -0.93
CA SER A 89 -6.81 -8.84 -2.28
C SER A 89 -8.31 -9.11 -2.40
N ALA A 90 -8.85 -10.07 -1.63
CA ALA A 90 -10.28 -10.30 -1.54
C ALA A 90 -11.03 -9.09 -0.96
N THR A 91 -10.41 -8.38 0.00
CA THR A 91 -10.97 -7.17 0.63
C THR A 91 -11.12 -6.04 -0.37
N GLU A 92 -10.17 -5.85 -1.28
CA GLU A 92 -10.28 -4.85 -2.36
C GLU A 92 -11.51 -5.10 -3.23
N THR A 93 -11.69 -6.35 -3.67
CA THR A 93 -12.84 -6.75 -4.51
C THR A 93 -14.16 -6.59 -3.76
N LEU A 94 -14.23 -7.09 -2.52
CA LEU A 94 -15.43 -7.03 -1.68
C LEU A 94 -15.80 -5.57 -1.33
N CYS A 95 -14.83 -4.72 -1.01
CA CYS A 95 -15.06 -3.30 -0.77
C CYS A 95 -15.56 -2.58 -2.03
N GLY A 96 -14.96 -2.86 -3.19
CA GLY A 96 -15.38 -2.29 -4.47
C GLY A 96 -16.81 -2.70 -4.85
N GLN A 97 -17.13 -3.99 -4.71
CA GLN A 97 -18.48 -4.52 -4.95
C GLN A 97 -19.51 -3.94 -3.97
N ALA A 98 -19.19 -3.89 -2.67
CA ALA A 98 -20.08 -3.32 -1.66
C ALA A 98 -20.34 -1.83 -1.90
N PHE A 99 -19.31 -1.06 -2.27
CA PHE A 99 -19.47 0.36 -2.59
C PHE A 99 -20.32 0.55 -3.85
N GLY A 100 -20.06 -0.22 -4.92
CA GLY A 100 -20.83 -0.16 -6.16
C GLY A 100 -22.30 -0.58 -6.00
N ALA A 101 -22.59 -1.53 -5.10
CA ALA A 101 -23.94 -1.97 -4.79
C ALA A 101 -24.67 -1.10 -3.74
N GLY A 102 -24.02 -0.04 -3.22
CA GLY A 102 -24.59 0.83 -2.19
C GLY A 102 -24.62 0.21 -0.78
N HIS A 103 -23.97 -0.93 -0.56
CA HIS A 103 -23.88 -1.62 0.73
C HIS A 103 -22.74 -1.07 1.60
N TYR A 104 -22.72 0.25 1.82
CA TYR A 104 -21.60 0.96 2.44
C TYR A 104 -21.19 0.41 3.82
N HIS A 105 -22.16 0.04 4.67
CA HIS A 105 -21.87 -0.48 6.00
C HIS A 105 -21.00 -1.76 6.00
N MET A 106 -21.11 -2.58 4.93
CA MET A 106 -20.34 -3.82 4.82
C MET A 106 -18.85 -3.56 4.65
N MET A 107 -18.47 -2.42 4.10
CA MET A 107 -17.06 -2.08 3.85
C MET A 107 -16.27 -2.02 5.16
N GLY A 108 -16.83 -1.42 6.22
CA GLY A 108 -16.20 -1.39 7.54
C GLY A 108 -16.05 -2.78 8.17
N ILE A 109 -17.01 -3.68 7.92
CA ILE A 109 -16.95 -5.08 8.37
C ILE A 109 -15.85 -5.83 7.63
N TYR A 110 -15.76 -5.68 6.31
CA TYR A 110 -14.69 -6.29 5.50
C TYR A 110 -13.31 -5.78 5.89
N LEU A 111 -13.16 -4.48 6.16
CA LEU A 111 -11.91 -3.90 6.64
C LEU A 111 -11.47 -4.54 7.97
N GLN A 112 -12.37 -4.62 8.95
CA GLN A 112 -12.08 -5.23 10.26
C GLN A 112 -11.74 -6.72 10.13
N ARG A 113 -12.45 -7.45 9.26
CA ARG A 113 -12.17 -8.86 8.99
C ARG A 113 -10.80 -9.05 8.33
N SER A 114 -10.43 -8.18 7.39
CA SER A 114 -9.10 -8.20 6.77
C SER A 114 -8.02 -7.96 7.82
N TRP A 115 -8.18 -6.96 8.71
CA TRP A 115 -7.23 -6.74 9.80
C TRP A 115 -7.05 -7.98 10.67
N LEU A 116 -8.12 -8.68 11.02
CA LEU A 116 -8.02 -9.91 11.80
C LEU A 116 -7.24 -10.99 11.06
N VAL A 117 -7.62 -11.27 9.81
CA VAL A 117 -6.97 -12.32 9.00
C VAL A 117 -5.51 -11.98 8.77
N ASP A 118 -5.22 -10.76 8.32
CA ASP A 118 -3.89 -10.31 7.93
C ASP A 118 -2.96 -10.15 9.14
N CYS A 119 -3.45 -9.71 10.31
CA CYS A 119 -2.65 -9.69 11.53
C CYS A 119 -2.31 -11.11 12.01
N VAL A 120 -3.25 -12.07 11.91
CA VAL A 120 -2.97 -13.48 12.23
C VAL A 120 -1.96 -14.06 11.25
N THR A 121 -2.11 -13.82 9.94
CA THR A 121 -1.15 -14.25 8.92
C THR A 121 0.22 -13.62 9.16
N ALA A 122 0.31 -12.31 9.43
CA ALA A 122 1.56 -11.64 9.76
C ALA A 122 2.22 -12.26 11.01
N THR A 123 1.42 -12.61 12.03
CA THR A 123 1.89 -13.28 13.25
C THR A 123 2.48 -14.66 12.94
N ILE A 124 1.79 -15.47 12.12
CA ILE A 124 2.25 -16.78 11.68
C ILE A 124 3.57 -16.69 10.90
N MET A 125 3.77 -15.59 10.16
CA MET A 125 4.98 -15.35 9.36
C MET A 125 6.16 -14.76 10.15
N LEU A 126 5.98 -14.37 11.41
CA LEU A 126 7.06 -13.81 12.25
C LEU A 126 8.33 -14.67 12.36
N PRO A 127 8.27 -16.02 12.39
CA PRO A 127 9.47 -16.85 12.42
C PRO A 127 10.47 -16.53 11.29
N VAL A 128 10.00 -16.09 10.11
CA VAL A 128 10.87 -15.67 9.00
C VAL A 128 11.80 -14.52 9.42
N PHE A 129 11.31 -13.58 10.23
CA PHE A 129 12.08 -12.43 10.71
C PHE A 129 12.85 -12.74 11.99
N ILE A 130 12.26 -13.50 12.91
CA ILE A 130 12.89 -13.86 14.19
C ILE A 130 14.11 -14.75 13.97
N PHE A 131 14.03 -15.70 13.04
CA PHE A 131 15.13 -16.59 12.69
C PHE A 131 15.95 -16.09 11.49
N GLY A 132 16.01 -14.77 11.29
CA GLY A 132 16.66 -14.18 10.12
C GLY A 132 18.12 -14.59 9.94
N THR A 133 18.94 -14.49 11.00
CA THR A 133 20.36 -14.94 10.95
C THR A 133 20.49 -16.43 10.63
N PRO A 134 19.83 -17.36 11.36
CA PRO A 134 19.86 -18.78 10.99
C PRO A 134 19.44 -19.07 9.54
N ILE A 135 18.38 -18.41 9.05
CA ILE A 135 17.90 -18.59 7.68
C ILE A 135 18.96 -18.10 6.68
N MET A 136 19.55 -16.92 6.89
CA MET A 136 20.59 -16.40 5.99
C MET A 136 21.86 -17.27 5.99
N ASN A 137 22.25 -17.79 7.17
CA ASN A 137 23.34 -18.77 7.27
C ASN A 137 23.02 -20.04 6.48
N LEU A 138 21.79 -20.54 6.56
CA LEU A 138 21.35 -21.71 5.79
C LEU A 138 21.36 -21.46 4.28
N LEU A 139 21.06 -20.23 3.86
CA LEU A 139 21.16 -19.77 2.46
C LEU A 139 22.61 -19.52 2.01
N GLY A 140 23.61 -19.79 2.86
CA GLY A 140 25.03 -19.69 2.53
C GLY A 140 25.57 -18.26 2.48
N GLN A 141 24.90 -17.30 3.15
CA GLN A 141 25.42 -15.94 3.26
C GLN A 141 26.67 -15.86 4.13
N GLN A 142 27.50 -14.84 3.89
CA GLN A 142 28.65 -14.53 4.74
C GLN A 142 28.16 -14.20 6.17
N LYS A 143 28.97 -14.55 7.17
CA LYS A 143 28.56 -14.53 8.58
C LYS A 143 28.17 -13.12 9.06
N ASP A 144 28.94 -12.12 8.67
CA ASP A 144 28.70 -10.70 8.94
C ASP A 144 27.39 -10.18 8.32
N ILE A 145 27.11 -10.56 7.06
CA ILE A 145 25.85 -10.25 6.37
C ILE A 145 24.67 -10.96 7.05
N ALA A 146 24.83 -12.22 7.46
CA ALA A 146 23.77 -12.97 8.13
C ALA A 146 23.45 -12.43 9.53
N GLU A 147 24.48 -12.04 10.31
CA GLU A 147 24.31 -11.42 11.63
C GLU A 147 23.63 -10.05 11.51
N THR A 148 24.13 -9.19 10.61
CA THR A 148 23.56 -7.86 10.36
C THR A 148 22.14 -7.95 9.80
N GLY A 149 21.90 -8.88 8.87
CA GLY A 149 20.58 -9.16 8.31
C GLY A 149 19.58 -9.63 9.35
N GLY A 150 20.01 -10.42 10.36
CA GLY A 150 19.14 -10.78 11.48
C GLY A 150 18.75 -9.60 12.36
N VAL A 151 19.65 -8.64 12.58
CA VAL A 151 19.30 -7.40 13.29
C VAL A 151 18.26 -6.61 12.50
N ILE A 152 18.48 -6.43 11.20
CA ILE A 152 17.57 -5.71 10.31
C ILE A 152 16.21 -6.43 10.21
N SER A 153 16.18 -7.76 10.15
CA SER A 153 14.94 -8.53 10.05
C SER A 153 14.03 -8.31 11.25
N LEU A 154 14.60 -8.22 12.46
CA LEU A 154 13.83 -7.90 13.67
C LEU A 154 13.21 -6.50 13.61
N TRP A 155 13.94 -5.51 13.10
CA TRP A 155 13.43 -4.16 12.90
C TRP A 155 12.29 -4.04 11.88
N LEU A 156 12.16 -5.02 10.97
CA LEU A 156 11.07 -5.06 10.00
C LEU A 156 9.78 -5.67 10.55
N ILE A 157 9.80 -6.33 11.71
CA ILE A 157 8.58 -6.87 12.35
C ILE A 157 7.50 -5.79 12.51
N PRO A 158 7.75 -4.63 13.15
CA PRO A 158 6.76 -3.56 13.23
C PRO A 158 6.35 -3.01 11.86
N PHE A 159 7.25 -3.03 10.87
CA PHE A 159 6.95 -2.59 9.50
C PHE A 159 6.00 -3.56 8.76
N VAL A 160 6.07 -4.86 9.04
CA VAL A 160 5.12 -5.85 8.49
C VAL A 160 3.70 -5.62 9.01
N TYR A 161 3.53 -5.34 10.31
CA TYR A 161 2.22 -4.97 10.84
C TYR A 161 1.72 -3.64 10.30
N ASN A 162 2.61 -2.67 10.10
CA ASN A 162 2.28 -1.44 9.40
C ASN A 162 1.71 -1.71 8.01
N PHE A 163 2.34 -2.62 7.26
CA PHE A 163 1.91 -3.00 5.91
C PHE A 163 0.49 -3.55 5.87
N VAL A 164 0.09 -4.38 6.86
CA VAL A 164 -1.29 -4.88 6.99
C VAL A 164 -2.31 -3.75 7.01
N PHE A 165 -2.12 -2.77 7.89
CA PHE A 165 -3.03 -1.64 8.02
C PHE A 165 -2.95 -0.72 6.80
N SER A 166 -1.74 -0.46 6.30
CA SER A 166 -1.51 0.36 5.11
C SER A 166 -2.28 -0.16 3.90
N LEU A 167 -2.15 -1.45 3.63
CA LEU A 167 -2.74 -2.09 2.46
C LEU A 167 -4.27 -2.07 2.53
N THR A 168 -4.82 -2.55 3.64
CA THR A 168 -6.26 -2.72 3.83
C THR A 168 -7.00 -1.37 3.94
N ILE A 169 -6.42 -0.38 4.63
CA ILE A 169 -6.99 0.96 4.69
C ILE A 169 -6.94 1.64 3.31
N GLN A 170 -5.85 1.48 2.56
CA GLN A 170 -5.77 2.00 1.20
C GLN A 170 -6.87 1.42 0.32
N MET A 171 -7.07 0.10 0.34
CA MET A 171 -8.16 -0.56 -0.40
C MET A 171 -9.54 -0.02 0.02
N PHE A 172 -9.79 0.12 1.32
CA PHE A 172 -11.05 0.65 1.86
C PHE A 172 -11.32 2.09 1.40
N LEU A 173 -10.34 2.98 1.48
CA LEU A 173 -10.49 4.38 1.07
C LEU A 173 -10.51 4.54 -0.45
N GLN A 174 -9.78 3.70 -1.19
CA GLN A 174 -9.76 3.70 -2.65
C GLN A 174 -11.09 3.28 -3.25
N ALA A 175 -11.73 2.25 -2.69
CA ALA A 175 -13.08 1.85 -3.08
C ALA A 175 -14.11 2.99 -2.95
N GLN A 176 -13.87 3.94 -2.04
CA GLN A 176 -14.74 5.10 -1.79
C GLN A 176 -14.32 6.37 -2.58
N LEU A 177 -13.34 6.26 -3.48
CA LEU A 177 -12.76 7.39 -4.20
C LEU A 177 -12.11 8.46 -3.29
N LYS A 178 -11.69 8.08 -2.08
CA LYS A 178 -11.01 8.97 -1.11
C LYS A 178 -9.48 8.92 -1.27
N ASN A 179 -8.98 8.90 -2.50
CA ASN A 179 -7.55 8.71 -2.78
C ASN A 179 -6.68 9.90 -2.38
N MET A 180 -7.25 11.11 -2.40
CA MET A 180 -6.51 12.34 -2.08
C MET A 180 -5.87 12.29 -0.69
N ILE A 181 -6.59 11.78 0.32
CA ILE A 181 -6.04 11.71 1.69
C ILE A 181 -4.88 10.72 1.77
N ILE A 182 -4.97 9.58 1.06
CA ILE A 182 -3.88 8.61 0.95
C ILE A 182 -2.65 9.29 0.34
N GLY A 183 -2.84 9.97 -0.80
CA GLY A 183 -1.74 10.65 -1.49
C GLY A 183 -1.03 11.67 -0.59
N TRP A 184 -1.79 12.56 0.05
CA TRP A 184 -1.22 13.61 0.90
C TRP A 184 -0.52 13.07 2.14
N LEU A 185 -1.12 12.12 2.86
CA LEU A 185 -0.49 11.53 4.04
C LEU A 185 0.76 10.73 3.67
N SER A 186 0.71 9.94 2.60
CA SER A 186 1.89 9.20 2.13
C SER A 186 3.01 10.16 1.71
N THR A 187 2.71 11.25 1.00
CA THR A 187 3.71 12.27 0.66
C THR A 187 4.30 12.95 1.90
N ALA A 188 3.47 13.35 2.86
CA ALA A 188 3.94 13.93 4.11
C ALA A 188 4.82 12.97 4.91
N SER A 189 4.41 11.70 5.00
CA SER A 189 5.18 10.62 5.63
C SER A 189 6.52 10.38 4.95
N PHE A 190 6.59 10.45 3.62
CA PHE A 190 7.85 10.33 2.88
C PHE A 190 8.79 11.50 3.14
N LEU A 191 8.30 12.75 3.14
CA LEU A 191 9.13 13.91 3.47
C LEU A 191 9.64 13.85 4.92
N LEU A 192 8.77 13.44 5.85
CA LEU A 192 9.16 13.20 7.23
C LEU A 192 10.22 12.10 7.34
N HIS A 193 10.05 11.01 6.60
CA HIS A 193 11.02 9.91 6.57
C HIS A 193 12.40 10.40 6.13
N VAL A 194 12.49 11.14 5.01
CA VAL A 194 13.75 11.72 4.52
C VAL A 194 14.41 12.60 5.60
N LEU A 195 13.64 13.49 6.22
CA LEU A 195 14.13 14.36 7.29
C LEU A 195 14.64 13.56 8.48
N MET A 196 13.88 12.57 8.94
CA MET A 196 14.24 11.74 10.09
C MET A 196 15.44 10.84 9.80
N SER A 197 15.54 10.25 8.61
CA SER A 197 16.70 9.45 8.22
C SER A 197 17.96 10.29 8.19
N TRP A 198 17.90 11.51 7.65
CA TRP A 198 19.03 12.44 7.70
C TRP A 198 19.44 12.75 9.15
N ILE A 199 18.50 13.16 10.01
CA ILE A 199 18.81 13.48 11.41
C ILE A 199 19.36 12.25 12.15
N PHE A 200 18.69 11.10 12.06
CA PHE A 200 19.02 9.93 12.87
C PHE A 200 20.30 9.23 12.42
N VAL A 201 20.58 9.21 11.11
CA VAL A 201 21.75 8.51 10.57
C VAL A 201 22.92 9.46 10.41
N SER A 202 22.73 10.64 9.83
CA SER A 202 23.86 11.56 9.54
C SER A 202 24.23 12.46 10.71
N GLU A 203 23.27 12.98 11.45
CA GLU A 203 23.55 13.94 12.53
C GLU A 203 23.74 13.27 13.90
N LEU A 204 22.98 12.20 14.17
CA LEU A 204 23.01 11.47 15.45
C LEU A 204 23.84 10.19 15.41
N ASP A 205 24.31 9.77 14.23
CA ASP A 205 25.16 8.58 14.02
C ASP A 205 24.59 7.29 14.62
N LEU A 206 23.26 7.09 14.50
CA LEU A 206 22.57 5.92 15.08
C LEU A 206 22.63 4.66 14.19
N GLY A 207 23.36 4.70 13.08
CA GLY A 207 23.56 3.58 12.15
C GLY A 207 22.25 2.88 11.73
N ILE A 208 22.24 1.55 11.83
CA ILE A 208 21.07 0.70 11.51
C ILE A 208 19.83 1.12 12.30
N ALA A 209 19.97 1.39 13.61
CA ALA A 209 18.84 1.77 14.45
C ALA A 209 18.25 3.11 14.02
N GLY A 210 19.08 4.06 13.56
CA GLY A 210 18.63 5.32 12.98
C GLY A 210 17.81 5.13 11.71
N ALA A 211 18.35 4.35 10.76
CA ALA A 211 17.67 4.09 9.48
C ALA A 211 16.35 3.34 9.69
N MET A 212 16.37 2.24 10.44
CA MET A 212 15.19 1.41 10.69
C MET A 212 14.17 2.08 11.61
N GLY A 213 14.63 2.86 12.59
CA GLY A 213 13.77 3.67 13.45
C GLY A 213 13.04 4.76 12.66
N SER A 214 13.75 5.47 11.78
CA SER A 214 13.15 6.48 10.92
C SER A 214 12.08 5.89 9.99
N LEU A 215 12.32 4.70 9.42
CA LEU A 215 11.34 3.98 8.60
C LEU A 215 10.08 3.63 9.40
N ASN A 216 10.25 3.04 10.58
CA ASN A 216 9.12 2.64 11.40
C ASN A 216 8.30 3.83 11.88
N ILE A 217 8.95 4.88 12.39
CA ILE A 217 8.23 6.06 12.91
C ILE A 217 7.44 6.74 11.79
N SER A 218 8.06 6.99 10.63
CA SER A 218 7.35 7.64 9.51
C SER A 218 6.19 6.78 8.99
N ALA A 219 6.39 5.47 8.87
CA ALA A 219 5.36 4.54 8.40
C ALA A 219 4.20 4.47 9.38
N TRP A 220 4.45 4.36 10.69
CA TRP A 220 3.38 4.29 11.69
C TRP A 220 2.63 5.61 11.86
N LEU A 221 3.31 6.76 11.76
CA LEU A 221 2.63 8.06 11.75
C LEU A 221 1.67 8.22 10.56
N ASN A 222 2.04 7.69 9.39
CA ASN A 222 1.13 7.65 8.23
C ASN A 222 -0.16 6.88 8.55
N ILE A 223 -0.01 5.70 9.14
CA ILE A 223 -1.13 4.82 9.50
C ILE A 223 -1.98 5.42 10.61
N ILE A 224 -1.38 6.04 11.61
CA ILE A 224 -2.10 6.79 12.64
C ILE A 224 -2.94 7.90 12.00
N GLY A 225 -2.38 8.66 11.04
CA GLY A 225 -3.13 9.68 10.30
C GLY A 225 -4.34 9.10 9.56
N LEU A 226 -4.18 7.94 8.92
CA LEU A 226 -5.28 7.25 8.24
C LEU A 226 -6.33 6.71 9.22
N PHE A 227 -5.93 6.18 10.37
CA PHE A 227 -6.86 5.78 11.43
C PHE A 227 -7.64 6.96 11.98
N VAL A 228 -6.98 8.08 12.26
CA VAL A 228 -7.64 9.33 12.69
C VAL A 228 -8.67 9.74 11.64
N TYR A 229 -8.32 9.72 10.35
CA TYR A 229 -9.25 10.03 9.28
C TYR A 229 -10.50 9.12 9.29
N ILE A 230 -10.32 7.81 9.46
CA ILE A 230 -11.47 6.87 9.49
C ILE A 230 -12.31 7.06 10.76
N PHE A 231 -11.68 7.15 11.93
CA PHE A 231 -12.36 7.08 13.22
C PHE A 231 -12.99 8.41 13.66
N CYS A 232 -12.46 9.54 13.21
CA CYS A 232 -12.98 10.86 13.56
C CYS A 232 -14.04 11.38 12.56
N GLY A 233 -14.71 10.48 11.84
CA GLY A 233 -15.96 10.79 11.15
C GLY A 233 -15.85 11.20 9.68
N TRP A 234 -14.68 11.08 9.03
CA TRP A 234 -14.57 11.35 7.59
C TRP A 234 -15.05 10.19 6.68
N CYS A 235 -15.45 9.07 7.28
CA CYS A 235 -16.05 7.90 6.61
C CYS A 235 -17.37 7.45 7.28
N PRO A 236 -18.38 8.33 7.44
CA PRO A 236 -19.51 8.06 8.32
C PRO A 236 -20.44 6.97 7.80
N ASP A 237 -20.53 6.76 6.49
CA ASP A 237 -21.42 5.75 5.88
C ASP A 237 -20.80 4.36 5.85
N THR A 238 -19.48 4.29 5.76
CA THR A 238 -18.71 3.07 5.55
C THR A 238 -18.06 2.55 6.82
N TRP A 239 -17.78 3.43 7.79
CA TRP A 239 -17.25 3.08 9.12
C TRP A 239 -18.25 3.44 10.21
N LYS A 240 -18.85 2.43 10.84
CA LYS A 240 -19.81 2.56 11.96
C LYS A 240 -19.21 2.14 13.32
N GLY A 241 -17.89 1.99 13.39
CA GLY A 241 -17.19 1.49 14.57
C GLY A 241 -16.94 -0.02 14.53
N PHE A 242 -16.30 -0.52 15.58
CA PHE A 242 -15.97 -1.94 15.72
C PHE A 242 -17.22 -2.79 15.94
N THR A 243 -17.26 -3.97 15.33
CA THR A 243 -18.41 -4.88 15.41
C THR A 243 -18.00 -6.34 15.43
N ASN A 244 -18.76 -7.15 16.16
CA ASN A 244 -18.54 -8.61 16.20
C ASN A 244 -18.85 -9.30 14.87
N ALA A 245 -19.53 -8.63 13.94
CA ALA A 245 -19.75 -9.14 12.57
C ALA A 245 -18.43 -9.36 11.78
N ALA A 246 -17.32 -8.74 12.23
CA ALA A 246 -16.00 -9.01 11.67
C ALA A 246 -15.58 -10.48 11.87
N PHE A 247 -16.05 -11.14 12.94
CA PHE A 247 -15.71 -12.51 13.29
C PHE A 247 -16.57 -13.58 12.62
N THR A 248 -17.66 -13.19 11.95
CA THR A 248 -18.51 -14.13 11.22
C THR A 248 -17.97 -14.35 9.81
N ASP A 249 -18.20 -15.54 9.24
CA ASP A 249 -17.87 -15.88 7.85
C ASP A 249 -16.40 -15.60 7.44
N ILE A 250 -15.46 -15.87 8.35
CA ILE A 250 -14.02 -15.73 8.08
C ILE A 250 -13.54 -16.80 7.08
N LEU A 251 -14.03 -18.04 7.18
CA LEU A 251 -13.55 -19.17 6.37
C LEU A 251 -13.72 -18.96 4.85
N PRO A 252 -14.87 -18.46 4.33
CA PRO A 252 -14.99 -18.10 2.92
C PRO A 252 -13.97 -17.05 2.48
N VAL A 253 -13.70 -16.04 3.32
CA VAL A 253 -12.71 -14.99 3.02
C VAL A 253 -11.33 -15.59 2.92
N ILE A 254 -10.91 -16.42 3.89
CA ILE A 254 -9.62 -17.13 3.84
C ILE A 254 -9.50 -17.97 2.56
N LYS A 255 -10.55 -18.70 2.17
CA LYS A 255 -10.52 -19.52 0.95
C LYS A 255 -10.34 -18.68 -0.33
N LEU A 256 -11.05 -17.56 -0.43
CA LEU A 256 -10.91 -16.59 -1.53
C LEU A 256 -9.50 -15.99 -1.54
N SER A 257 -9.05 -15.51 -0.39
CA SER A 257 -7.72 -14.95 -0.15
C SER A 257 -6.58 -15.90 -0.56
N ILE A 258 -6.66 -17.19 -0.23
CA ILE A 258 -5.69 -18.20 -0.67
C ILE A 258 -5.70 -18.34 -2.19
N SER A 259 -6.89 -18.42 -2.80
CA SER A 259 -7.02 -18.53 -4.27
C SER A 259 -6.43 -17.31 -4.98
N SER A 260 -6.67 -16.11 -4.45
CA SER A 260 -6.11 -14.87 -5.00
C SER A 260 -4.61 -14.75 -4.77
N GLY A 261 -4.11 -15.21 -3.62
CA GLY A 261 -2.68 -15.28 -3.32
C GLY A 261 -1.91 -16.16 -4.31
N VAL A 262 -2.46 -17.32 -4.68
CA VAL A 262 -1.87 -18.20 -5.71
C VAL A 262 -1.87 -17.54 -7.10
N MET A 263 -2.80 -16.65 -7.39
CA MET A 263 -2.89 -15.97 -8.69
C MET A 263 -1.92 -14.78 -8.84
N ILE A 264 -1.57 -14.13 -7.72
CA ILE A 264 -0.68 -12.94 -7.70
C ILE A 264 0.80 -13.34 -7.70
N TRP A 265 1.11 -14.58 -7.33
CA TRP A 265 2.46 -15.16 -7.29
C TRP A 265 2.82 -15.88 -8.59
#